data_AF-K9RSA4-F1
#
_entry.id   AF-K9RSA4-F1
#
_cell.length_a   1.000
_cell.length_b   1.000
_cell.length_c   1.000
_cell.angle_alpha   90.00
_cell.angle_beta   90.00
_cell.angle_gamma   90.00
#
_symmetry.space_group_name_H-M   'P 1'
#
loop_
_entity.id
_entity.type
_entity.pdbx_description
1 polymer ?
#
loop_
_entity_poly.entity_id
_entity_poly.type
_entity_poly.pdbx_seq_one_letter_code
_entity_poly.pdbx_strand_id
1 'polypeptide(L)'
;MSPVALTPSAPAAASPAQLAQEWAKRYVRNLNDPNQALIDDPATVAKKLQADLRQASVQAWNRTEGFLGAELRRHDIAAELIDPWDISKDIHDIYQQTLILYRDGKTPDQLTMTVGPTVGQVRRKHTAIDPRVIGFVSLQFHHTGVILLQNAPASQRETLQNFFKVIDDHLYMPLHRAYEAAANHDYNSPGLSLVRHLLPESTAIATTICQRVAAAFQSHRCFTGPLNHPQVRTSSIRDVEMFQIYLWVCLLEGSLDAIQRELFPLCLMLYPTLNVTWELVYQMVYLLGTEIKTRTTNLDSSALTPYYQALREMFNPKIFQGV
;
A
#
# COMPACT_ATOMS: atom_id res chain seq x y z
N MET A 1 -71.98 -39.76 -31.21
CA MET A 1 -70.58 -39.91 -31.71
C MET A 1 -69.69 -39.15 -30.75
N SER A 2 -68.99 -39.88 -29.88
CA SER A 2 -68.13 -39.36 -28.80
C SER A 2 -66.68 -39.83 -29.03
N PRO A 3 -65.68 -39.16 -28.44
CA PRO A 3 -64.35 -38.98 -29.03
C PRO A 3 -63.35 -40.11 -28.71
N VAL A 4 -62.40 -40.31 -29.62
CA VAL A 4 -61.21 -41.17 -29.43
C VAL A 4 -60.13 -40.34 -28.72
N ALA A 5 -59.70 -40.79 -27.56
CA ALA A 5 -58.59 -40.23 -26.80
C ALA A 5 -57.24 -40.75 -27.35
N LEU A 6 -56.34 -39.83 -27.69
CA LEU A 6 -54.93 -40.12 -27.97
C LEU A 6 -54.16 -40.18 -26.65
N THR A 7 -53.62 -41.35 -26.32
CA THR A 7 -52.62 -41.53 -25.25
C THR A 7 -51.26 -40.98 -25.69
N PRO A 8 -50.54 -40.20 -24.86
CA PRO A 8 -49.18 -39.79 -25.16
C PRO A 8 -48.19 -40.95 -24.91
N SER A 9 -47.30 -41.16 -25.87
CA SER A 9 -46.20 -42.12 -25.81
C SER A 9 -45.16 -41.74 -24.75
N ALA A 10 -44.67 -42.73 -23.99
CA ALA A 10 -43.62 -42.55 -22.99
C ALA A 10 -42.28 -42.16 -23.67
N PRO A 11 -41.48 -41.26 -23.07
CA PRO A 11 -40.19 -40.85 -23.64
C PRO A 11 -39.18 -42.01 -23.61
N ALA A 12 -38.51 -42.25 -24.74
CA ALA A 12 -37.47 -43.26 -24.88
C ALA A 12 -36.28 -42.98 -23.94
N ALA A 13 -35.81 -44.00 -23.24
CA ALA A 13 -34.64 -43.90 -22.35
C ALA A 13 -33.37 -43.56 -23.14
N ALA A 14 -32.63 -42.55 -22.70
CA ALA A 14 -31.42 -42.07 -23.37
C ALA A 14 -30.32 -43.15 -23.40
N SER A 15 -29.63 -43.29 -24.54
CA SER A 15 -28.57 -44.28 -24.71
C SER A 15 -27.29 -43.88 -23.93
N PRO A 16 -26.42 -44.85 -23.56
CA PRO A 16 -25.17 -44.56 -22.85
C PRO A 16 -24.26 -43.56 -23.55
N ALA A 17 -24.25 -43.56 -24.90
CA ALA A 17 -23.48 -42.60 -25.68
C ALA A 17 -24.04 -41.17 -25.58
N GLN A 18 -25.37 -41.03 -25.50
CA GLN A 18 -26.03 -39.73 -25.27
C GLN A 18 -25.76 -39.22 -23.85
N LEU A 19 -25.78 -40.10 -22.84
CA LEU A 19 -25.40 -39.75 -21.47
C LEU A 19 -23.93 -39.33 -21.36
N ALA A 20 -23.03 -40.02 -22.05
CA ALA A 20 -21.60 -39.66 -22.10
C ALA A 20 -21.37 -38.31 -22.79
N GLN A 21 -22.08 -38.04 -23.90
CA GLN A 21 -22.04 -36.73 -24.55
C GLN A 21 -22.60 -35.61 -23.67
N GLU A 22 -23.72 -35.83 -22.98
CA GLU A 22 -24.29 -34.84 -22.08
C GLU A 22 -23.39 -34.59 -20.85
N TRP A 23 -22.74 -35.63 -20.33
CA TRP A 23 -21.72 -35.47 -19.29
C TRP A 23 -20.51 -34.67 -19.81
N ALA A 24 -19.98 -34.98 -20.99
CA ALA A 24 -18.83 -34.29 -21.57
C ALA A 24 -19.16 -32.82 -21.91
N LYS A 25 -20.34 -32.57 -22.50
CA LYS A 25 -20.84 -31.21 -22.74
C LYS A 25 -20.99 -30.44 -21.42
N ARG A 26 -21.52 -31.07 -20.37
CA ARG A 26 -21.63 -30.46 -19.03
C ARG A 26 -20.26 -30.16 -18.42
N TYR A 27 -19.29 -31.06 -18.57
CA TYR A 27 -17.92 -30.86 -18.11
C TYR A 27 -17.24 -29.68 -18.82
N VAL A 28 -17.34 -29.61 -20.15
CA VAL A 28 -16.81 -28.48 -20.96
C VAL A 28 -17.56 -27.18 -20.67
N ARG A 29 -18.87 -27.23 -20.43
CA ARG A 29 -19.65 -26.05 -20.03
C ARG A 29 -19.22 -25.56 -18.65
N ASN A 30 -18.94 -26.46 -17.71
CA ASN A 30 -18.40 -26.11 -16.38
C ASN A 30 -16.96 -25.57 -16.44
N LEU A 31 -16.17 -25.90 -17.48
CA LEU A 31 -14.87 -25.28 -17.73
C LEU A 31 -15.01 -23.83 -18.25
N ASN A 32 -16.12 -23.53 -18.93
CA ASN A 32 -16.33 -22.27 -19.66
C ASN A 32 -17.33 -21.31 -19.01
N ASP A 33 -18.11 -21.77 -18.02
CA ASP A 33 -19.09 -20.98 -17.29
C ASP A 33 -19.04 -21.36 -15.79
N PRO A 34 -18.20 -20.66 -15.00
CA PRO A 34 -18.01 -20.98 -13.60
C PRO A 34 -19.07 -20.22 -12.79
N ASN A 35 -19.92 -20.97 -12.08
CA ASN A 35 -20.83 -20.45 -11.05
C ASN A 35 -20.24 -19.26 -10.28
N GLN A 36 -20.77 -18.07 -10.56
CA GLN A 36 -20.36 -16.78 -9.99
C GLN A 36 -20.50 -16.73 -8.45
N ALA A 37 -21.23 -17.66 -7.84
CA ALA A 37 -21.42 -17.76 -6.39
C ALA A 37 -20.33 -18.57 -5.65
N LEU A 38 -19.52 -19.38 -6.35
CA LEU A 38 -18.39 -20.14 -5.75
C LEU A 38 -17.05 -19.43 -5.91
N ILE A 39 -16.94 -18.47 -6.83
CA ILE A 39 -15.71 -17.73 -7.15
C ILE A 39 -15.37 -16.71 -6.06
N ASP A 40 -16.35 -16.32 -5.25
CA ASP A 40 -16.20 -15.29 -4.22
C ASP A 40 -15.89 -15.86 -2.83
N ASP A 41 -15.83 -17.19 -2.67
CA ASP A 41 -15.42 -17.80 -1.41
C ASP A 41 -13.95 -17.41 -1.09
N PRO A 42 -13.67 -16.83 0.10
CA PRO A 42 -12.33 -16.38 0.47
C PRO A 42 -11.25 -17.45 0.33
N ALA A 43 -11.56 -18.74 0.58
CA ALA A 43 -10.57 -19.81 0.45
C ALA A 43 -10.21 -20.10 -1.01
N THR A 44 -11.21 -20.11 -1.89
CA THR A 44 -10.99 -20.28 -3.33
C THR A 44 -10.22 -19.10 -3.91
N VAL A 45 -10.58 -17.87 -3.53
CA VAL A 45 -9.86 -16.65 -3.95
C VAL A 45 -8.42 -16.66 -3.45
N ALA A 46 -8.19 -16.95 -2.16
CA ALA A 46 -6.85 -16.99 -1.58
C ALA A 46 -5.95 -18.00 -2.31
N LYS A 47 -6.46 -19.21 -2.57
CA LYS A 47 -5.71 -20.25 -3.29
C LYS A 47 -5.35 -19.83 -4.70
N LYS A 48 -6.28 -19.19 -5.42
CA LYS A 48 -6.02 -18.65 -6.76
C LYS A 48 -4.93 -17.57 -6.71
N LEU A 49 -5.07 -16.59 -5.82
CA LEU A 49 -4.10 -15.49 -5.69
C LEU A 49 -2.71 -15.98 -5.25
N GLN A 50 -2.63 -17.03 -4.43
CA GLN A 50 -1.37 -17.68 -4.09
C GLN A 50 -0.69 -18.31 -5.32
N ALA A 51 -1.46 -18.93 -6.21
CA ALA A 51 -0.93 -19.46 -7.47
C ALA A 51 -0.47 -18.34 -8.42
N ASP A 52 -1.19 -17.21 -8.43
CA ASP A 52 -0.87 -16.05 -9.27
C ASP A 52 0.33 -15.25 -8.74
N LEU A 53 0.71 -15.41 -7.46
CA LEU A 53 1.69 -14.58 -6.75
C LEU A 53 3.04 -14.48 -7.46
N ARG A 54 3.55 -15.61 -7.96
CA ARG A 54 4.82 -15.64 -8.71
C ARG A 54 4.75 -14.79 -9.97
N GLN A 55 3.67 -14.94 -10.73
CA GLN A 55 3.50 -14.18 -11.97
C GLN A 55 3.26 -12.69 -11.67
N ALA A 56 2.51 -12.38 -10.61
CA ALA A 56 2.26 -11.02 -10.16
C ALA A 56 3.57 -10.33 -9.74
N SER A 57 4.43 -11.00 -8.99
CA SER A 57 5.75 -10.49 -8.58
C SER A 57 6.68 -10.22 -9.77
N VAL A 58 6.72 -11.12 -10.77
CA VAL A 58 7.50 -10.88 -12.01
C VAL A 58 6.96 -9.69 -12.81
N GLN A 59 5.64 -9.54 -12.91
CA GLN A 59 5.03 -8.40 -13.58
C GLN A 59 5.29 -7.08 -12.83
N ALA A 60 5.22 -7.12 -11.50
CA ALA A 60 5.57 -6.00 -10.63
C ALA A 60 7.03 -5.57 -10.85
N TRP A 61 7.94 -6.54 -11.03
CA TRP A 61 9.35 -6.26 -11.28
C TRP A 61 9.55 -5.35 -12.48
N ASN A 62 8.97 -5.73 -13.62
CA ASN A 62 9.06 -4.96 -14.86
C ASN A 62 8.46 -3.55 -14.73
N ARG A 63 7.37 -3.40 -13.95
CA ARG A 63 6.77 -2.08 -13.71
C ARG A 63 7.70 -1.21 -12.87
N THR A 64 8.18 -1.72 -11.75
CA THR A 64 9.04 -0.96 -10.84
C THR A 64 10.37 -0.59 -11.49
N GLU A 65 11.01 -1.51 -12.22
CA GLU A 65 12.24 -1.22 -13.00
C GLU A 65 11.98 -0.11 -14.03
N GLY A 66 10.83 -0.17 -14.73
CA GLY A 66 10.43 0.87 -15.68
C GLY A 66 10.23 2.25 -15.02
N PHE A 67 9.79 2.29 -13.76
CA PHE A 67 9.58 3.53 -13.02
C PHE A 67 10.85 4.07 -12.35
N LEU A 68 11.62 3.22 -11.69
CA LEU A 68 12.71 3.62 -10.79
C LEU A 68 14.10 3.24 -11.27
N GLY A 69 14.26 2.41 -12.31
CA GLY A 69 15.58 1.95 -12.74
C GLY A 69 16.53 3.10 -13.13
N ALA A 70 16.00 4.19 -13.72
CA ALA A 70 16.79 5.39 -13.99
C ALA A 70 17.15 6.16 -12.72
N GLU A 71 16.23 6.22 -11.76
CA GLU A 71 16.44 6.89 -10.48
C GLU A 71 17.45 6.16 -9.59
N LEU A 72 17.44 4.82 -9.58
CA LEU A 72 18.48 4.03 -8.89
C LEU A 72 19.88 4.43 -9.34
N ARG A 73 20.09 4.56 -10.67
CA ARG A 73 21.37 5.01 -11.23
C ARG A 73 21.66 6.47 -10.92
N ARG A 74 20.67 7.35 -11.05
CA ARG A 74 20.82 8.80 -10.80
C ARG A 74 21.23 9.08 -9.35
N HIS A 75 20.75 8.29 -8.42
CA HIS A 75 21.05 8.40 -6.98
C HIS A 75 22.25 7.56 -6.54
N ASP A 76 22.95 6.90 -7.46
CA ASP A 76 24.09 6.02 -7.15
C ASP A 76 23.74 4.97 -6.08
N ILE A 77 22.56 4.35 -6.21
CA ILE A 77 22.16 3.22 -5.38
C ILE A 77 22.79 1.98 -5.97
N ALA A 78 23.61 1.31 -5.17
CA ALA A 78 24.36 0.13 -5.58
C ALA A 78 23.41 -1.00 -6.01
N ALA A 79 23.60 -1.50 -7.24
CA ALA A 79 22.67 -2.44 -7.87
C ALA A 79 22.59 -3.78 -7.12
N GLU A 80 23.66 -4.18 -6.45
CA GLU A 80 23.72 -5.37 -5.60
C GLU A 80 22.79 -5.32 -4.38
N LEU A 81 22.33 -4.12 -3.98
CA LEU A 81 21.33 -3.96 -2.91
C LEU A 81 19.91 -4.27 -3.40
N ILE A 82 19.70 -4.37 -4.72
CA ILE A 82 18.42 -4.71 -5.34
C ILE A 82 18.50 -6.17 -5.83
N ASP A 83 18.49 -7.13 -4.89
CA ASP A 83 18.49 -8.56 -5.21
C ASP A 83 17.07 -9.03 -5.59
N PRO A 84 16.83 -9.42 -6.86
CA PRO A 84 15.50 -9.85 -7.30
C PRO A 84 14.99 -11.09 -6.59
N TRP A 85 15.88 -12.03 -6.24
CA TRP A 85 15.50 -13.28 -5.61
C TRP A 85 15.10 -13.06 -4.16
N ASP A 86 15.87 -12.26 -3.46
CA ASP A 86 15.64 -11.96 -2.06
C ASP A 86 14.38 -11.11 -1.86
N ILE A 87 14.19 -10.06 -2.67
CA ILE A 87 12.96 -9.25 -2.67
C ILE A 87 11.75 -10.11 -3.05
N SER A 88 11.86 -10.95 -4.10
CA SER A 88 10.75 -11.82 -4.51
C SER A 88 10.37 -12.81 -3.41
N LYS A 89 11.35 -13.36 -2.69
CA LYS A 89 11.10 -14.27 -1.57
C LYS A 89 10.34 -13.56 -0.45
N ASP A 90 10.80 -12.39 -0.03
CA ASP A 90 10.14 -11.60 1.03
C ASP A 90 8.69 -11.24 0.62
N ILE A 91 8.45 -10.88 -0.65
CA ILE A 91 7.11 -10.65 -1.20
C ILE A 91 6.26 -11.91 -1.10
N HIS A 92 6.80 -13.06 -1.51
CA HIS A 92 6.05 -14.32 -1.48
C HIS A 92 5.65 -14.69 -0.06
N ASP A 93 6.59 -14.65 0.89
CA ASP A 93 6.37 -15.04 2.27
C ASP A 93 5.28 -14.16 2.92
N ILE A 94 5.35 -12.83 2.73
CA ILE A 94 4.38 -11.88 3.29
C ILE A 94 2.99 -12.03 2.66
N TYR A 95 2.88 -12.08 1.33
CA TYR A 95 1.57 -12.19 0.67
C TYR A 95 0.94 -13.56 0.89
N GLN A 96 1.73 -14.63 0.94
CA GLN A 96 1.22 -15.97 1.26
C GLN A 96 0.59 -15.99 2.66
N GLN A 97 1.29 -15.46 3.67
CA GLN A 97 0.77 -15.37 5.03
C GLN A 97 -0.47 -14.47 5.10
N THR A 98 -0.47 -13.36 4.39
CA THR A 98 -1.62 -12.44 4.31
C THR A 98 -2.84 -13.12 3.70
N LEU A 99 -2.67 -13.87 2.61
CA LEU A 99 -3.76 -14.61 1.95
C LEU A 99 -4.29 -15.76 2.81
N ILE A 100 -3.45 -16.39 3.63
CA ILE A 100 -3.88 -17.38 4.64
C ILE A 100 -4.79 -16.72 5.68
N LEU A 101 -4.41 -15.56 6.21
CA LEU A 101 -5.20 -14.85 7.21
C LEU A 101 -6.52 -14.32 6.64
N TYR A 102 -6.50 -13.84 5.39
CA TYR A 102 -7.70 -13.46 4.64
C TYR A 102 -8.67 -14.63 4.48
N ARG A 103 -8.17 -15.81 4.04
CA ARG A 103 -8.96 -17.04 3.96
C ARG A 103 -9.60 -17.39 5.29
N ASP A 104 -8.84 -17.28 6.38
CA ASP A 104 -9.26 -17.66 7.72
C ASP A 104 -10.21 -16.62 8.37
N GLY A 105 -10.67 -15.62 7.60
CA GLY A 105 -11.64 -14.62 8.04
C GLY A 105 -11.12 -13.68 9.13
N LYS A 106 -9.80 -13.47 9.18
CA LYS A 106 -9.18 -12.56 10.15
C LYS A 106 -9.49 -11.10 9.84
N THR A 107 -9.21 -10.21 10.79
CA THR A 107 -9.33 -8.75 10.56
C THR A 107 -7.99 -8.14 10.14
N PRO A 108 -7.98 -6.95 9.51
CA PRO A 108 -6.75 -6.19 9.26
C PRO A 108 -5.93 -5.89 10.53
N ASP A 109 -6.59 -5.73 11.68
CA ASP A 109 -5.89 -5.55 12.97
C ASP A 109 -5.12 -6.82 13.38
N GLN A 110 -5.74 -7.99 13.21
CA GLN A 110 -5.09 -9.27 13.45
C GLN A 110 -3.94 -9.51 12.46
N LEU A 111 -4.09 -9.06 11.21
CA LEU A 111 -3.01 -9.05 10.23
C LEU A 111 -1.85 -8.16 10.70
N THR A 112 -2.13 -6.95 11.18
CA THR A 112 -1.12 -6.04 11.73
C THR A 112 -0.31 -6.70 12.84
N MET A 113 -0.97 -7.35 13.78
CA MET A 113 -0.29 -8.06 14.88
C MET A 113 0.55 -9.25 14.41
N THR A 114 0.15 -9.93 13.34
CA THR A 114 0.77 -11.18 12.89
C THR A 114 1.87 -10.96 11.85
N VAL A 115 1.62 -10.10 10.87
CA VAL A 115 2.48 -9.86 9.69
C VAL A 115 3.26 -8.56 9.82
N GLY A 116 2.77 -7.57 10.58
CA GLY A 116 3.45 -6.29 10.78
C GLY A 116 4.90 -6.41 11.26
N PRO A 117 5.22 -7.26 12.26
CA PRO A 117 6.62 -7.49 12.68
C PRO A 117 7.51 -8.02 11.56
N THR A 118 7.00 -8.95 10.73
CA THR A 118 7.73 -9.51 9.59
C THR A 118 7.96 -8.47 8.50
N VAL A 119 6.95 -7.65 8.19
CA VAL A 119 7.10 -6.53 7.23
C VAL A 119 8.14 -5.53 7.74
N GLY A 120 8.14 -5.23 9.04
CA GLY A 120 9.16 -4.39 9.68
C GLY A 120 10.57 -4.98 9.59
N GLN A 121 10.72 -6.30 9.71
CA GLN A 121 12.00 -6.99 9.50
C GLN A 121 12.48 -6.88 8.05
N VAL A 122 11.59 -7.11 7.07
CA VAL A 122 11.90 -6.95 5.64
C VAL A 122 12.35 -5.52 5.34
N ARG A 123 11.62 -4.53 5.86
CA ARG A 123 12.01 -3.12 5.75
C ARG A 123 13.42 -2.90 6.29
N ARG A 124 13.69 -3.28 7.56
CA ARG A 124 15.00 -3.10 8.20
C ARG A 124 16.12 -3.77 7.42
N LYS A 125 15.89 -4.99 6.95
CA LYS A 125 16.84 -5.77 6.15
C LYS A 125 17.28 -5.01 4.90
N HIS A 126 16.33 -4.52 4.13
CA HIS A 126 16.61 -3.82 2.87
C HIS A 126 17.12 -2.38 3.06
N THR A 127 16.84 -1.75 4.21
CA THR A 127 17.34 -0.39 4.52
C THR A 127 18.62 -0.37 5.34
N ALA A 128 19.20 -1.54 5.67
CA ALA A 128 20.33 -1.62 6.60
C ALA A 128 21.61 -0.96 6.08
N ILE A 129 21.85 -1.02 4.76
CA ILE A 129 23.03 -0.45 4.11
C ILE A 129 22.71 0.91 3.50
N ASP A 130 21.64 0.99 2.70
CA ASP A 130 21.16 2.23 2.09
C ASP A 130 19.64 2.36 2.29
N PRO A 131 19.16 3.32 3.09
CA PRO A 131 17.73 3.49 3.33
C PRO A 131 16.90 3.76 2.07
N ARG A 132 17.52 4.28 1.00
CA ARG A 132 16.83 4.65 -0.25
C ARG A 132 16.32 3.45 -1.02
N VAL A 133 16.90 2.26 -0.77
CA VAL A 133 16.45 0.98 -1.34
C VAL A 133 14.97 0.72 -1.05
N ILE A 134 14.42 1.27 0.05
CA ILE A 134 13.01 1.11 0.39
C ILE A 134 12.07 1.61 -0.70
N GLY A 135 12.47 2.61 -1.49
CA GLY A 135 11.65 3.10 -2.60
C GLY A 135 11.38 2.04 -3.65
N PHE A 136 12.40 1.26 -3.98
CA PHE A 136 12.25 0.14 -4.91
C PHE A 136 11.47 -1.01 -4.28
N VAL A 137 11.86 -1.44 -3.08
CA VAL A 137 11.23 -2.58 -2.39
C VAL A 137 9.75 -2.32 -2.14
N SER A 138 9.39 -1.15 -1.59
CA SER A 138 7.99 -0.80 -1.35
C SER A 138 7.16 -0.75 -2.63
N LEU A 139 7.72 -0.26 -3.74
CA LEU A 139 7.02 -0.22 -5.02
C LEU A 139 6.82 -1.63 -5.62
N GLN A 140 7.77 -2.55 -5.41
CA GLN A 140 7.60 -3.97 -5.79
C GLN A 140 6.44 -4.63 -5.05
N PHE A 141 6.36 -4.45 -3.73
CA PHE A 141 5.25 -4.94 -2.93
C PHE A 141 3.93 -4.33 -3.40
N HIS A 142 3.88 -3.00 -3.50
CA HIS A 142 2.69 -2.27 -3.94
C HIS A 142 2.17 -2.76 -5.30
N HIS A 143 3.05 -2.85 -6.31
CA HIS A 143 2.66 -3.33 -7.63
C HIS A 143 2.22 -4.80 -7.63
N THR A 144 2.85 -5.64 -6.82
CA THR A 144 2.42 -7.04 -6.64
C THR A 144 0.99 -7.08 -6.08
N GLY A 145 0.70 -6.33 -5.02
CA GLY A 145 -0.63 -6.22 -4.44
C GLY A 145 -1.67 -5.69 -5.43
N VAL A 146 -1.34 -4.66 -6.23
CA VAL A 146 -2.22 -4.13 -7.27
C VAL A 146 -2.57 -5.20 -8.32
N ILE A 147 -1.59 -5.98 -8.78
CA ILE A 147 -1.81 -7.03 -9.78
C ILE A 147 -2.69 -8.16 -9.19
N LEU A 148 -2.44 -8.55 -7.94
CA LEU A 148 -3.28 -9.53 -7.24
C LEU A 148 -4.73 -9.03 -7.09
N LEU A 149 -4.94 -7.76 -6.74
CA LEU A 149 -6.29 -7.17 -6.65
C LEU A 149 -7.00 -7.14 -8.02
N GLN A 150 -6.26 -6.88 -9.10
CA GLN A 150 -6.81 -6.92 -10.46
C GLN A 150 -7.28 -8.34 -10.83
N ASN A 151 -6.55 -9.36 -10.38
CA ASN A 151 -6.87 -10.78 -10.60
C ASN A 151 -7.98 -11.31 -9.68
N ALA A 152 -8.31 -10.58 -8.61
CA ALA A 152 -9.36 -10.92 -7.65
C ALA A 152 -10.77 -10.57 -8.17
N PRO A 153 -11.80 -11.33 -7.76
CA PRO A 153 -13.20 -11.01 -8.04
C PRO A 153 -13.60 -9.65 -7.46
N ALA A 154 -14.46 -8.91 -8.17
CA ALA A 154 -14.80 -7.53 -7.80
C ALA A 154 -15.40 -7.41 -6.38
N SER A 155 -16.19 -8.39 -5.96
CA SER A 155 -16.81 -8.47 -4.63
C SER A 155 -15.81 -8.63 -3.48
N GLN A 156 -14.63 -9.20 -3.74
CA GLN A 156 -13.60 -9.42 -2.73
C GLN A 156 -12.49 -8.37 -2.72
N ARG A 157 -12.45 -7.49 -3.74
CA ARG A 157 -11.38 -6.50 -3.88
C ARG A 157 -11.29 -5.54 -2.70
N GLU A 158 -12.41 -5.06 -2.18
CA GLU A 158 -12.41 -4.13 -1.05
C GLU A 158 -11.82 -4.78 0.21
N THR A 159 -12.27 -5.99 0.54
CA THR A 159 -11.74 -6.77 1.67
C THR A 159 -10.25 -7.03 1.51
N LEU A 160 -9.80 -7.52 0.35
CA LEU A 160 -8.39 -7.78 0.07
C LEU A 160 -7.56 -6.49 0.11
N GLN A 161 -8.10 -5.38 -0.39
CA GLN A 161 -7.42 -4.09 -0.37
C GLN A 161 -7.13 -3.63 1.05
N ASN A 162 -8.04 -3.87 2.00
CA ASN A 162 -7.81 -3.56 3.42
C ASN A 162 -6.65 -4.38 4.00
N PHE A 163 -6.49 -5.64 3.60
CA PHE A 163 -5.36 -6.47 4.00
C PHE A 163 -4.05 -5.99 3.37
N PHE A 164 -4.05 -5.73 2.06
CA PHE A 164 -2.84 -5.31 1.35
C PHE A 164 -2.38 -3.92 1.79
N LYS A 165 -3.31 -3.04 2.21
CA LYS A 165 -2.99 -1.75 2.80
C LYS A 165 -2.10 -1.89 4.05
N VAL A 166 -2.31 -2.90 4.89
CA VAL A 166 -1.47 -3.13 6.08
C VAL A 166 -0.02 -3.38 5.67
N ILE A 167 0.21 -4.15 4.61
CA ILE A 167 1.55 -4.40 4.07
C ILE A 167 2.17 -3.10 3.57
N ASP A 168 1.44 -2.37 2.71
CA ASP A 168 1.88 -1.09 2.15
C ASP A 168 2.27 -0.10 3.27
N ASP A 169 1.42 0.06 4.28
CA ASP A 169 1.63 1.04 5.36
C ASP A 169 2.87 0.69 6.21
N HIS A 170 3.05 -0.59 6.56
CA HIS A 170 4.19 -1.04 7.38
C HIS A 170 5.53 -1.06 6.63
N LEU A 171 5.48 -1.13 5.29
CA LEU A 171 6.68 -1.12 4.47
C LEU A 171 7.08 0.31 4.08
N TYR A 172 6.10 1.12 3.68
CA TYR A 172 6.30 2.48 3.19
C TYR A 172 6.70 3.46 4.32
N MET A 173 6.16 3.28 5.53
CA MET A 173 6.45 4.12 6.68
C MET A 173 7.35 3.43 7.71
N PRO A 174 8.26 4.14 8.40
CA PRO A 174 9.15 3.56 9.42
C PRO A 174 8.43 3.33 10.76
N LEU A 175 7.23 2.73 10.77
CA LEU A 175 6.42 2.54 11.98
C LEU A 175 7.17 1.76 13.08
N HIS A 176 7.87 0.70 12.71
CA HIS A 176 8.62 -0.10 13.68
C HIS A 176 9.80 0.66 14.29
N ARG A 177 10.48 1.51 13.50
CA ARG A 177 11.53 2.42 14.00
C ARG A 177 10.93 3.44 14.96
N ALA A 178 9.74 3.95 14.69
CA ALA A 178 9.01 4.82 15.61
C ALA A 178 8.70 4.11 16.94
N TYR A 179 8.26 2.84 16.89
CA TYR A 179 7.99 2.05 18.10
C TYR A 179 9.27 1.74 18.90
N GLU A 180 10.37 1.38 18.23
CA GLU A 180 11.68 1.17 18.86
C GLU A 180 12.20 2.46 19.51
N ALA A 181 12.11 3.59 18.79
CA ALA A 181 12.49 4.89 19.33
C ALA A 181 11.62 5.26 20.54
N ALA A 182 10.29 5.06 20.47
CA ALA A 182 9.37 5.30 21.56
C ALA A 182 9.68 4.46 22.81
N ALA A 183 10.15 3.22 22.64
CA ALA A 183 10.52 2.34 23.75
C ALA A 183 11.71 2.86 24.57
N ASN A 184 12.53 3.76 24.01
CA ASN A 184 13.67 4.38 24.69
C ASN A 184 13.28 5.62 25.51
N HIS A 185 12.00 5.99 25.55
CA HIS A 185 11.51 7.18 26.26
C HIS A 185 10.79 6.81 27.55
N ASP A 186 10.96 7.64 28.57
CA ASP A 186 10.07 7.61 29.73
C ASP A 186 8.63 7.89 29.28
N TYR A 187 7.67 7.19 29.89
CA TYR A 187 6.25 7.29 29.55
C TYR A 187 5.70 8.73 29.61
N ASN A 188 6.27 9.57 30.48
CA ASN A 188 5.91 10.98 30.69
C ASN A 188 6.84 11.96 29.96
N SER A 189 7.76 11.49 29.12
CA SER A 189 8.62 12.40 28.36
C SER A 189 7.77 13.29 27.43
N PRO A 190 8.10 14.59 27.27
CA PRO A 190 7.31 15.50 26.43
C PRO A 190 7.18 15.01 24.99
N GLY A 191 8.26 14.49 24.41
CA GLY A 191 8.27 13.97 23.03
C GLY A 191 7.32 12.78 22.84
N LEU A 192 7.40 11.77 23.71
CA LEU A 192 6.51 10.62 23.63
C LEU A 192 5.06 10.99 23.91
N SER A 193 4.79 11.89 24.87
CA SER A 193 3.44 12.37 25.15
C SER A 193 2.82 13.05 23.93
N LEU A 194 3.61 13.84 23.19
CA LEU A 194 3.17 14.50 21.98
C LEU A 194 2.84 13.49 20.87
N VAL A 195 3.71 12.50 20.63
CA VAL A 195 3.48 11.44 19.63
C VAL A 195 2.23 10.64 19.98
N ARG A 196 2.04 10.26 21.24
CA ARG A 196 0.85 9.51 21.69
C ARG A 196 -0.45 10.28 21.50
N HIS A 197 -0.40 11.61 21.60
CA HIS A 197 -1.56 12.48 21.33
C HIS A 197 -1.85 12.60 19.82
N LEU A 198 -0.81 12.69 18.99
CA LEU A 198 -0.95 12.99 17.56
C LEU A 198 -1.08 11.77 16.66
N LEU A 199 -0.53 10.62 17.05
CA LEU A 199 -0.56 9.40 16.25
C LEU A 199 -2.00 8.91 15.96
N PRO A 200 -2.95 8.91 16.93
CA PRO A 200 -4.35 8.55 16.66
C PRO A 200 -5.05 9.52 15.69
N GLU A 201 -4.55 10.76 15.59
CA GLU A 201 -5.12 11.82 14.75
C GLU A 201 -4.55 11.83 13.32
N SER A 202 -3.57 10.96 13.01
CA SER A 202 -2.76 11.09 11.79
C SER A 202 -3.57 11.02 10.49
N THR A 203 -4.54 10.11 10.40
CA THR A 203 -5.41 9.98 9.22
C THR A 203 -6.37 11.17 9.10
N ALA A 204 -6.86 11.72 10.21
CA ALA A 204 -7.73 12.90 10.21
C ALA A 204 -6.95 14.13 9.71
N ILE A 205 -5.74 14.33 10.24
CA ILE A 205 -4.80 15.37 9.78
C ILE A 205 -4.54 15.25 8.27
N ALA A 206 -4.15 14.05 7.82
CA ALA A 206 -3.85 13.79 6.41
C ALA A 206 -5.05 14.06 5.50
N THR A 207 -6.23 13.59 5.89
CA THR A 207 -7.47 13.80 5.12
C THR A 207 -7.79 15.29 4.98
N THR A 208 -7.73 16.06 6.07
CA THR A 208 -7.98 17.51 6.03
C THR A 208 -6.96 18.24 5.13
N ILE A 209 -5.68 17.87 5.20
CA ILE A 209 -4.63 18.47 4.37
C ILE A 209 -4.89 18.18 2.89
N CYS A 210 -5.11 16.91 2.53
CA CYS A 210 -5.34 16.53 1.14
C CYS A 210 -6.60 17.19 0.56
N GLN A 211 -7.67 17.35 1.34
CA GLN A 211 -8.86 18.08 0.92
C GLN A 211 -8.56 19.55 0.62
N ARG A 212 -7.83 20.24 1.51
CA ARG A 212 -7.45 21.65 1.31
C ARG A 212 -6.52 21.84 0.12
N VAL A 213 -5.56 20.94 -0.06
CA VAL A 213 -4.62 20.96 -1.20
C VAL A 213 -5.35 20.72 -2.52
N ALA A 214 -6.24 19.72 -2.60
CA ALA A 214 -7.03 19.47 -3.80
C ALA A 214 -7.92 20.68 -4.17
N ALA A 215 -8.45 21.40 -3.19
CA ALA A 215 -9.22 22.61 -3.41
C ALA A 215 -8.36 23.79 -3.91
N ALA A 216 -7.11 23.90 -3.46
CA ALA A 216 -6.19 24.96 -3.85
C ALA A 216 -5.50 24.71 -5.22
N PHE A 217 -5.27 23.45 -5.59
CA PHE A 217 -4.54 23.04 -6.79
C PHE A 217 -5.42 22.27 -7.79
N GLN A 218 -6.59 22.83 -8.14
CA GLN A 218 -7.62 22.14 -8.94
C GLN A 218 -7.14 21.74 -10.34
N SER A 219 -6.19 22.48 -10.92
CA SER A 219 -5.61 22.21 -12.24
C SER A 219 -4.47 21.20 -12.22
N HIS A 220 -3.91 20.87 -11.05
CA HIS A 220 -2.79 19.95 -10.95
C HIS A 220 -3.24 18.51 -11.22
N ARG A 221 -2.44 17.78 -12.00
CA ARG A 221 -2.69 16.37 -12.33
C ARG A 221 -1.42 15.57 -12.07
N CYS A 222 -1.52 14.58 -11.21
CA CYS A 222 -0.47 13.56 -11.03
C CYS A 222 -0.51 12.57 -12.21
N PHE A 223 0.46 11.65 -12.25
CA PHE A 223 0.57 10.63 -13.29
C PHE A 223 -0.74 9.84 -13.53
N THR A 224 -1.46 9.49 -12.45
CA THR A 224 -2.71 8.72 -12.52
C THR A 224 -3.98 9.56 -12.62
N GLY A 225 -3.89 10.90 -12.55
CA GLY A 225 -5.05 11.78 -12.69
C GLY A 225 -5.04 13.04 -11.79
N PRO A 226 -6.15 13.77 -11.72
CA PRO A 226 -6.30 14.94 -10.85
C PRO A 226 -6.29 14.58 -9.36
N LEU A 227 -6.00 15.56 -8.49
CA LEU A 227 -5.90 15.36 -7.03
C LEU A 227 -7.17 14.80 -6.36
N ASN A 228 -8.34 15.03 -6.95
CA ASN A 228 -9.61 14.51 -6.45
C ASN A 228 -9.92 13.08 -6.95
N HIS A 229 -9.09 12.51 -7.83
CA HIS A 229 -9.25 11.14 -8.28
C HIS A 229 -9.05 10.17 -7.09
N PRO A 230 -9.91 9.14 -6.91
CA PRO A 230 -9.86 8.29 -5.71
C PRO A 230 -8.49 7.67 -5.41
N GLN A 231 -7.78 7.21 -6.44
CA GLN A 231 -6.44 6.64 -6.28
C GLN A 231 -5.41 7.68 -5.86
N VAL A 232 -5.43 8.87 -6.49
CA VAL A 232 -4.50 9.98 -6.15
C VAL A 232 -4.77 10.47 -4.73
N ARG A 233 -6.05 10.61 -4.36
CA ARG A 233 -6.44 10.99 -2.99
C ARG A 233 -5.93 9.99 -1.96
N THR A 234 -6.05 8.69 -2.24
CA THR A 234 -5.58 7.63 -1.33
C THR A 234 -4.06 7.69 -1.18
N SER A 235 -3.31 7.83 -2.28
CA SER A 235 -1.85 7.96 -2.21
C SER A 235 -1.40 9.27 -1.54
N SER A 236 -2.09 10.39 -1.78
CA SER A 236 -1.79 11.67 -1.12
C SER A 236 -1.99 11.59 0.40
N ILE A 237 -3.05 10.91 0.86
CA ILE A 237 -3.28 10.70 2.29
C ILE A 237 -2.13 9.90 2.89
N ARG A 238 -1.75 8.80 2.24
CA ARG A 238 -0.62 7.96 2.66
C ARG A 238 0.68 8.74 2.75
N ASP A 239 0.96 9.62 1.79
CA ASP A 239 2.15 10.47 1.83
C ASP A 239 2.12 11.43 3.03
N VAL A 240 0.98 12.06 3.34
CA VAL A 240 0.90 12.93 4.53
C VAL A 240 1.05 12.14 5.83
N GLU A 241 0.50 10.92 5.90
CA GLU A 241 0.72 10.00 7.02
C GLU A 241 2.21 9.64 7.13
N MET A 242 2.87 9.35 6.01
CA MET A 242 4.31 9.07 5.97
C MET A 242 5.12 10.24 6.54
N PHE A 243 4.87 11.47 6.09
CA PHE A 243 5.55 12.66 6.60
C PHE A 243 5.35 12.83 8.12
N GLN A 244 4.17 12.50 8.64
CA GLN A 244 3.91 12.50 10.08
C GLN A 244 4.78 11.45 10.80
N ILE A 245 4.82 10.21 10.32
CA ILE A 245 5.61 9.15 10.95
C ILE A 245 7.11 9.51 10.97
N TYR A 246 7.66 10.06 9.88
CA TYR A 246 9.05 10.50 9.85
C TYR A 246 9.32 11.66 10.84
N LEU A 247 8.39 12.59 11.01
CA LEU A 247 8.50 13.63 12.05
C LEU A 247 8.50 13.02 13.46
N TRP A 248 7.65 12.03 13.74
CA TRP A 248 7.62 11.34 15.03
C TRP A 248 8.93 10.60 15.29
N VAL A 249 9.48 9.91 14.30
CA VAL A 249 10.79 9.26 14.41
C VAL A 249 11.87 10.28 14.73
N CYS A 250 11.92 11.41 14.03
CA CYS A 250 12.93 12.44 14.29
C CYS A 250 12.84 13.01 15.72
N LEU A 251 11.61 13.27 16.18
CA LEU A 251 11.36 13.74 17.54
C LEU A 251 11.80 12.71 18.60
N LEU A 252 11.47 11.44 18.40
CA LEU A 252 11.79 10.37 19.34
C LEU A 252 13.29 10.00 19.32
N GLU A 253 13.95 10.08 18.17
CA GLU A 253 15.38 9.77 18.08
C GLU A 253 16.28 10.95 18.41
N GLY A 254 15.74 12.17 18.46
CA GLY A 254 16.56 13.36 18.65
C GLY A 254 17.40 13.71 17.41
N SER A 255 17.00 13.26 16.21
CA SER A 255 17.84 13.27 15.01
C SER A 255 17.03 13.55 13.74
N LEU A 256 17.65 14.17 12.74
CA LEU A 256 17.06 14.39 11.42
C LEU A 256 17.32 13.24 10.43
N ASP A 257 18.05 12.20 10.87
CA ASP A 257 18.55 11.14 9.99
C ASP A 257 17.43 10.44 9.20
N ALA A 258 16.26 10.22 9.83
CA ALA A 258 15.12 9.59 9.16
C ALA A 258 14.61 10.44 7.98
N ILE A 259 14.61 11.77 8.11
CA ILE A 259 14.20 12.65 7.01
C ILE A 259 15.33 12.79 5.99
N GLN A 260 16.56 13.01 6.44
CA GLN A 260 17.71 13.34 5.58
C GLN A 260 18.19 12.18 4.72
N ARG A 261 18.26 10.97 5.29
CA ARG A 261 18.82 9.80 4.60
C ARG A 261 17.78 8.94 3.92
N GLU A 262 16.51 9.14 4.22
CA GLU A 262 15.44 8.25 3.77
C GLU A 262 14.27 8.99 3.13
N LEU A 263 13.47 9.76 3.89
CA LEU A 263 12.27 10.42 3.34
C LEU A 263 12.59 11.38 2.19
N PHE A 264 13.55 12.27 2.36
CA PHE A 264 13.86 13.29 1.37
C PHE A 264 14.39 12.69 0.05
N PRO A 265 15.41 11.80 0.07
CA PRO A 265 15.81 11.07 -1.13
C PRO A 265 14.69 10.24 -1.77
N LEU A 266 13.85 9.59 -0.96
CA LEU A 266 12.71 8.81 -1.45
C LEU A 266 11.73 9.70 -2.24
N CYS A 267 11.37 10.87 -1.71
CA CYS A 267 10.54 11.84 -2.42
C CYS A 267 11.22 12.34 -3.70
N LEU A 268 12.55 12.59 -3.67
CA LEU A 268 13.32 13.01 -4.85
C LEU A 268 13.30 11.96 -5.97
N MET A 269 13.29 10.67 -5.61
CA MET A 269 13.18 9.57 -6.57
C MET A 269 11.77 9.44 -7.13
N LEU A 270 10.74 9.54 -6.28
CA LEU A 270 9.37 9.21 -6.66
C LEU A 270 8.59 10.38 -7.26
N TYR A 271 8.59 11.54 -6.61
CA TYR A 271 7.66 12.64 -6.93
C TYR A 271 7.78 13.18 -8.36
N PRO A 272 8.98 13.40 -8.92
CA PRO A 272 9.11 13.81 -10.32
C PRO A 272 8.49 12.78 -11.28
N THR A 273 8.71 11.48 -11.05
CA THR A 273 8.16 10.41 -11.89
C THR A 273 6.63 10.31 -11.81
N LEU A 274 6.06 10.75 -10.70
CA LEU A 274 4.62 10.76 -10.43
C LEU A 274 3.94 12.09 -10.79
N ASN A 275 4.69 13.04 -11.36
CA ASN A 275 4.25 14.41 -11.65
C ASN A 275 3.70 15.16 -10.43
N VAL A 276 4.33 14.96 -9.27
CA VAL A 276 4.03 15.69 -8.03
C VAL A 276 5.00 16.87 -7.93
N THR A 277 4.48 18.11 -7.93
CA THR A 277 5.36 19.29 -7.89
C THR A 277 5.81 19.64 -6.48
N TRP A 278 6.97 20.26 -6.35
CA TRP A 278 7.51 20.69 -5.06
C TRP A 278 6.66 21.78 -4.39
N GLU A 279 5.95 22.61 -5.15
CA GLU A 279 4.98 23.56 -4.61
C GLU A 279 3.82 22.86 -3.90
N LEU A 280 3.36 21.73 -4.44
CA LEU A 280 2.32 20.92 -3.85
C LEU A 280 2.79 20.32 -2.52
N VAL A 281 3.97 19.70 -2.53
CA VAL A 281 4.59 19.08 -1.34
C VAL A 281 4.85 20.14 -0.27
N TYR A 282 5.38 21.30 -0.67
CA TYR A 282 5.56 22.43 0.22
C TYR A 282 4.21 22.84 0.81
N GLN A 283 3.14 22.99 0.04
CA GLN A 283 1.84 23.33 0.63
C GLN A 283 1.33 22.24 1.60
N MET A 284 1.56 20.96 1.32
CA MET A 284 1.21 19.86 2.23
C MET A 284 1.96 19.98 3.56
N VAL A 285 3.27 20.20 3.53
CA VAL A 285 4.10 20.37 4.74
C VAL A 285 3.66 21.62 5.54
N TYR A 286 3.27 22.70 4.87
CA TYR A 286 2.76 23.91 5.54
C TYR A 286 1.51 23.62 6.37
N LEU A 287 0.55 22.94 5.72
CA LEU A 287 -0.72 22.60 6.34
C LEU A 287 -0.52 21.58 7.44
N LEU A 288 0.46 20.69 7.31
CA LEU A 288 0.85 19.76 8.37
C LEU A 288 1.23 20.48 9.66
N GLY A 289 2.11 21.48 9.61
CA GLY A 289 2.43 22.29 10.79
C GLY A 289 1.22 23.01 11.37
N THR A 290 0.32 23.49 10.51
CA THR A 290 -0.93 24.16 10.93
C THR A 290 -1.86 23.21 11.68
N GLU A 291 -2.07 22.00 11.15
CA GLU A 291 -2.96 20.99 11.73
C GLU A 291 -2.40 20.43 13.04
N ILE A 292 -1.08 20.24 13.12
CA ILE A 292 -0.39 19.84 14.35
C ILE A 292 -0.56 20.91 15.42
N LYS A 293 -0.27 22.18 15.09
CA LYS A 293 -0.41 23.30 16.05
C LYS A 293 -1.83 23.39 16.60
N THR A 294 -2.83 23.23 15.74
CA THR A 294 -4.25 23.29 16.13
C THR A 294 -4.59 22.18 17.15
N ARG A 295 -4.10 20.96 16.92
CA ARG A 295 -4.37 19.81 17.82
C ARG A 295 -3.52 19.78 19.09
N THR A 296 -2.49 20.60 19.16
CA THR A 296 -1.53 20.65 20.29
C THR A 296 -1.64 21.95 21.09
N THR A 297 -2.73 22.70 20.94
CA THR A 297 -2.92 24.01 21.60
C THR A 297 -2.69 23.98 23.12
N ASN A 298 -3.00 22.86 23.77
CA ASN A 298 -2.84 22.67 25.22
C ASN A 298 -1.62 21.79 25.60
N LEU A 299 -0.73 21.51 24.65
CA LEU A 299 0.46 20.68 24.85
C LEU A 299 1.72 21.48 24.51
N ASP A 300 2.81 21.19 25.23
CA ASP A 300 4.11 21.71 24.85
C ASP A 300 4.60 21.00 23.57
N SER A 301 4.53 21.72 22.45
CA SER A 301 5.00 21.28 21.13
C SER A 301 6.36 21.90 20.75
N SER A 302 7.02 22.59 21.68
CA SER A 302 8.31 23.24 21.43
C SER A 302 9.36 22.24 20.93
N ALA A 303 9.39 21.04 21.51
CA ALA A 303 10.31 19.95 21.14
C ALA A 303 10.17 19.50 19.67
N LEU A 304 9.00 19.63 19.05
CA LEU A 304 8.77 19.24 17.65
C LEU A 304 9.24 20.32 16.65
N THR A 305 9.31 21.57 17.10
CA THR A 305 9.53 22.74 16.24
C THR A 305 10.80 22.62 15.38
N PRO A 306 11.97 22.20 15.91
CA PRO A 306 13.18 22.10 15.10
C PRO A 306 13.04 21.10 13.95
N TYR A 307 12.40 19.95 14.19
CA TYR A 307 12.21 18.90 13.17
C TYR A 307 11.23 19.32 12.09
N TYR A 308 10.13 19.98 12.48
CA TYR A 308 9.18 20.55 11.53
C TYR A 308 9.82 21.65 10.66
N GLN A 309 10.62 22.54 11.26
CA GLN A 309 11.32 23.59 10.51
C GLN A 309 12.34 23.00 9.53
N ALA A 310 13.11 21.98 9.95
CA ALA A 310 14.03 21.29 9.06
C ALA A 310 13.29 20.65 7.87
N LEU A 311 12.19 19.93 8.13
CA LEU A 311 11.34 19.36 7.08
C LEU A 311 10.83 20.45 6.12
N ARG A 312 10.41 21.60 6.66
CA ARG A 312 9.90 22.73 5.89
C ARG A 312 10.94 23.30 4.92
N GLU A 313 12.17 23.46 5.38
CA GLU A 313 13.27 23.99 4.58
C GLU A 313 13.78 22.98 3.55
N MET A 314 13.87 21.70 3.90
CA MET A 314 14.29 20.65 2.97
C MET A 314 13.36 20.54 1.76
N PHE A 315 12.04 20.64 1.98
CA PHE A 315 11.04 20.59 0.91
C PHE A 315 10.66 21.97 0.36
N ASN A 316 11.49 23.00 0.59
CA ASN A 316 11.26 24.33 0.04
C ASN A 316 11.49 24.32 -1.49
N PRO A 317 10.54 24.80 -2.32
CA PRO A 317 10.68 24.80 -3.78
C PRO A 317 11.96 25.47 -4.28
N LYS A 318 12.51 26.43 -3.51
CA LYS A 318 13.77 27.11 -3.82
C LYS A 318 14.97 26.15 -3.94
N ILE A 319 14.95 25.03 -3.24
CA ILE A 319 16.03 24.02 -3.29
C ILE A 319 16.09 23.34 -4.66
N PHE A 320 14.96 23.29 -5.38
CA PHE A 320 14.83 22.61 -6.67
C PHE A 320 14.88 23.59 -7.85
N GLN A 321 15.14 24.88 -7.60
CA GLN A 321 15.32 25.86 -8.67
C GLN A 321 16.69 25.66 -9.33
N GLY A 322 16.69 25.29 -10.61
CA GLY A 322 17.91 25.11 -11.40
C GLY A 322 18.54 23.72 -11.33
N VAL A 323 17.81 22.73 -10.80
CA VAL A 323 18.15 21.29 -10.85
C VAL A 323 17.30 20.60 -11.91
#